data_AF-A0AA43HVD9-F1
#
_entry.id   AF-A0AA43HVD9-F1
#
_cell.length_a   1.000
_cell.length_b   1.000
_cell.length_c   1.000
_cell.angle_alpha   90.00
_cell.angle_beta   90.00
_cell.angle_gamma   90.00
#
_symmetry.space_group_name_H-M   'P 1'
#
loop_
_entity.id
_entity.type
_entity.pdbx_description
1 polymer ?
#
loop_
_entity_poly.entity_id
_entity_poly.type
_entity_poly.pdbx_seq_one_letter_code
_entity_poly.pdbx_strand_id
1 'polypeptide(L)'
;MNEMINQIEHIITTLRDSDVYIEHIFMRGGCYKFHLFLKSIYPDAKPYIHQDKDHIATKIHNRLFDIRGSIEPKFEELYSPLKNDDVDMVRSWSFSRNQLLQICECSFCGEPIIYDVNVCSM
;
A
#
# COMPACT_ATOMS: atom_id res chain seq x y z
N MET A 1 -23.64 0.78 -6.24
CA MET A 1 -22.61 -0.02 -5.53
C MET A 1 -21.53 -0.51 -6.49
N ASN A 2 -21.87 -1.21 -7.58
CA ASN A 2 -20.88 -1.65 -8.58
C ASN A 2 -20.15 -0.47 -9.25
N GLU A 3 -20.84 0.62 -9.57
CA GLU A 3 -20.21 1.78 -10.22
C GLU A 3 -19.15 2.47 -9.33
N MET A 4 -19.42 2.64 -8.03
CA MET A 4 -18.47 3.23 -7.10
C MET A 4 -17.24 2.33 -6.89
N ILE A 5 -17.43 1.01 -6.76
CA ILE A 5 -16.31 0.07 -6.67
C ILE A 5 -15.47 0.15 -7.94
N ASN A 6 -16.10 0.20 -9.13
CA ASN A 6 -15.38 0.35 -10.39
C ASN A 6 -14.58 1.66 -10.46
N GLN A 7 -15.10 2.77 -9.91
CA GLN A 7 -14.37 4.04 -9.83
C GLN A 7 -13.16 3.95 -8.90
N ILE A 8 -13.31 3.33 -7.73
CA ILE A 8 -12.19 3.11 -6.79
C ILE A 8 -11.12 2.26 -7.47
N GLU A 9 -11.51 1.11 -8.03
CA GLU A 9 -10.61 0.21 -8.75
C GLU A 9 -9.90 0.91 -9.92
N HIS A 10 -10.62 1.78 -10.64
CA HIS A 10 -10.03 2.56 -11.73
C HIS A 10 -8.95 3.52 -11.21
N ILE A 11 -9.21 4.29 -10.14
CA ILE A 11 -8.20 5.18 -9.54
C ILE A 11 -6.99 4.39 -9.06
N ILE A 12 -7.22 3.27 -8.36
CA ILE A 12 -6.14 2.42 -7.84
C ILE A 12 -5.30 1.86 -8.98
N THR A 13 -5.95 1.32 -10.01
CA THR A 13 -5.29 0.76 -11.20
C THR A 13 -4.52 1.85 -11.95
N THR A 14 -5.11 3.02 -12.19
CA THR A 14 -4.42 4.14 -12.86
C THR A 14 -3.21 4.63 -12.06
N LEU A 15 -3.30 4.69 -10.72
CA LEU A 15 -2.15 5.04 -9.89
C LEU A 15 -1.08 3.95 -9.95
N ARG A 16 -1.45 2.68 -9.74
CA ARG A 16 -0.53 1.55 -9.79
C ARG A 16 0.20 1.46 -11.12
N ASP A 17 -0.51 1.64 -12.23
CA ASP A 17 0.02 1.47 -13.57
C ASP A 17 0.74 2.73 -14.08
N SER A 18 0.78 3.81 -13.29
CA SER A 18 1.45 5.06 -13.68
C SER A 18 2.99 4.94 -13.71
N ASP A 19 3.55 4.02 -12.93
CA ASP A 19 4.98 3.70 -12.93
C ASP A 19 5.21 2.30 -12.32
N VAL A 20 6.21 1.58 -12.83
CA VAL A 20 6.53 0.19 -12.45
C VAL A 20 6.79 0.00 -10.95
N TYR A 21 7.23 1.03 -10.24
CA TYR A 21 7.57 0.94 -8.82
C TYR A 21 6.40 1.23 -7.88
N ILE A 22 5.26 1.71 -8.36
CA ILE A 22 4.19 2.21 -7.49
C ILE A 22 3.61 1.11 -6.60
N GLU A 23 3.34 -0.07 -7.17
CA GLU A 23 2.90 -1.22 -6.37
C GLU A 23 3.91 -1.53 -5.27
N HIS A 24 5.20 -1.64 -5.64
CA HIS A 24 6.28 -1.98 -4.73
C HIS A 24 6.43 -0.96 -3.59
N ILE A 25 6.36 0.34 -3.91
CA ILE A 25 6.42 1.43 -2.94
C ILE A 25 5.31 1.30 -1.90
N PHE A 26 4.08 1.09 -2.34
CA PHE A 26 2.94 1.01 -1.43
C PHE A 26 2.84 -0.32 -0.69
N MET A 27 3.34 -1.41 -1.26
CA MET A 27 3.41 -2.71 -0.57
C MET A 27 4.56 -2.82 0.44
N ARG A 28 5.62 -2.00 0.31
CA ARG A 28 6.81 -2.09 1.17
C ARG A 28 7.01 -0.87 2.08
N GLY A 29 5.95 -0.50 2.79
CA GLY A 29 5.97 0.57 3.79
C GLY A 29 5.30 1.87 3.35
N GLY A 30 4.73 1.94 2.15
CA GLY A 30 3.88 3.04 1.72
C GLY A 30 2.38 2.86 2.02
N CYS A 31 1.93 1.69 2.47
CA CYS A 31 0.51 1.32 2.58
C CYS A 31 -0.33 2.29 3.43
N TYR A 32 0.21 2.81 4.54
CA TYR A 32 -0.48 3.82 5.34
C TYR A 32 -0.60 5.18 4.60
N LYS A 33 0.41 5.57 3.81
CA LYS A 33 0.34 6.78 2.97
C LYS A 33 -0.67 6.60 1.84
N PHE A 34 -0.75 5.41 1.26
CA PHE A 34 -1.80 5.05 0.30
C PHE A 34 -3.20 5.16 0.92
N HIS A 35 -3.38 4.70 2.16
CA HIS A 35 -4.61 4.93 2.91
C HIS A 35 -4.95 6.42 3.05
N LEU A 36 -3.97 7.26 3.40
CA LEU A 36 -4.18 8.71 3.51
C LEU A 36 -4.56 9.34 2.16
N PHE A 37 -3.96 8.89 1.05
CA PHE A 37 -4.32 9.30 -0.29
C PHE A 37 -5.79 8.95 -0.60
N LEU A 38 -6.20 7.70 -0.40
CA LEU A 38 -7.60 7.29 -0.60
C LEU A 38 -8.54 8.06 0.32
N LYS A 39 -8.16 8.30 1.58
CA LYS A 39 -8.96 9.08 2.54
C LYS A 39 -9.17 10.54 2.12
N SER A 40 -8.22 11.11 1.36
CA SER A 40 -8.39 12.47 0.81
C SER A 40 -9.46 12.54 -0.28
N ILE A 41 -9.72 11.43 -0.97
CA ILE A 41 -10.72 11.30 -2.04
C ILE A 41 -12.06 10.79 -1.48
N TYR A 42 -11.98 9.84 -0.55
CA TYR A 42 -13.10 9.15 0.09
C TYR A 42 -13.07 9.41 1.60
N PRO A 43 -13.71 10.48 2.11
CA PRO A 43 -13.59 10.89 3.50
C PRO A 43 -14.05 9.84 4.53
N ASP A 44 -14.91 8.91 4.13
CA ASP A 44 -15.39 7.78 4.93
C ASP A 44 -14.39 6.63 5.06
N ALA A 45 -13.28 6.68 4.31
CA ALA A 45 -12.24 5.67 4.32
C ALA A 45 -11.63 5.48 5.71
N LYS A 46 -11.48 4.20 6.11
CA LYS A 46 -10.93 3.79 7.41
C LYS A 46 -9.71 2.88 7.25
N PRO A 47 -8.66 3.06 8.05
CA PRO A 47 -7.50 2.18 8.02
C PRO A 47 -7.80 0.87 8.73
N TYR A 48 -7.41 -0.24 8.12
CA TYR A 48 -7.47 -1.59 8.68
C TYR A 48 -6.07 -2.20 8.62
N ILE A 49 -5.64 -2.80 9.72
CA ILE A 49 -4.32 -3.43 9.85
C ILE A 49 -4.45 -4.95 9.74
N HIS A 50 -3.56 -5.56 8.98
CA HIS A 50 -3.43 -7.01 8.91
C HIS A 50 -3.05 -7.59 10.27
N GLN A 51 -3.45 -8.83 10.56
CA GLN A 51 -3.20 -9.50 11.84
C GLN A 51 -1.70 -9.59 12.20
N ASP A 52 -0.83 -9.71 11.18
CA ASP A 52 0.62 -9.78 11.35
C ASP A 52 1.26 -8.39 11.56
N LYS A 53 0.45 -7.32 11.58
CA LYS A 53 0.86 -5.93 11.76
C LYS A 53 1.92 -5.45 10.77
N ASP A 54 1.82 -5.90 9.52
CA ASP A 54 2.77 -5.61 8.44
C ASP A 54 2.17 -4.84 7.26
N HIS A 55 0.84 -4.72 7.19
CA HIS A 55 0.14 -4.05 6.09
C HIS A 55 -1.10 -3.27 6.54
N ILE A 56 -1.37 -2.15 5.85
CA ILE A 56 -2.59 -1.35 6.00
C ILE A 56 -3.41 -1.44 4.73
N ALA A 57 -4.64 -1.93 4.87
CA ALA A 57 -5.69 -1.83 3.87
C ALA A 57 -6.63 -0.67 4.21
N THR A 58 -7.32 -0.15 3.20
CA THR A 58 -8.33 0.90 3.35
C THR A 58 -9.72 0.32 3.19
N LYS A 59 -10.54 0.42 4.22
CA LYS A 59 -11.97 0.11 4.14
C LYS A 59 -12.71 1.32 3.60
N ILE A 60 -13.36 1.15 2.45
CA ILE A 60 -14.29 2.12 1.88
C ILE A 60 -15.63 1.39 1.75
N HIS A 61 -16.65 1.89 2.45
CA HIS A 61 -17.93 1.18 2.61
C HIS A 61 -17.75 -0.26 3.12
N ASN A 62 -18.06 -1.27 2.28
CA ASN A 62 -18.03 -2.69 2.67
C ASN A 62 -16.92 -3.51 1.97
N ARG A 63 -15.87 -2.86 1.47
CA ARG A 63 -14.74 -3.51 0.81
C ARG A 63 -13.42 -2.97 1.32
N LEU A 64 -12.42 -3.85 1.40
CA LEU A 64 -11.05 -3.48 1.69
C LEU A 64 -10.27 -3.34 0.38
N PHE A 65 -9.39 -2.35 0.34
CA PHE A 65 -8.55 -2.05 -0.81
C PHE A 65 -7.09 -1.83 -0.37
N ASP A 66 -6.16 -2.31 -1.19
CA ASP A 66 -4.76 -1.89 -1.19
C ASP A 66 -4.37 -1.41 -2.61
N ILE A 67 -3.09 -1.18 -2.89
CA ILE A 67 -2.65 -0.72 -4.21
C ILE A 67 -2.90 -1.74 -5.34
N ARG A 68 -3.13 -3.01 -5.00
CA ARG A 68 -3.44 -4.10 -5.94
C ARG A 68 -4.93 -4.13 -6.29
N GLY A 69 -5.76 -3.34 -5.61
CA GLY A 69 -7.20 -3.26 -5.81
C GLY A 69 -7.96 -3.77 -4.60
N SER A 70 -9.14 -4.34 -4.82
CA SER A 70 -9.92 -4.97 -3.74
C SER A 70 -9.26 -6.24 -3.22
N ILE A 71 -9.29 -6.37 -1.89
CA ILE A 71 -8.89 -7.58 -1.19
C ILE A 71 -10.01 -8.62 -1.36
N GLU A 72 -9.65 -9.85 -1.71
CA GLU A 72 -10.62 -10.92 -1.84
C GLU A 72 -11.36 -11.15 -0.50
N PRO A 73 -12.69 -11.43 -0.52
CA PRO A 73 -13.48 -11.60 0.69
C PRO A 73 -12.91 -12.59 1.71
N LYS A 74 -12.26 -13.67 1.23
CA LYS A 74 -11.64 -14.70 2.09
C LYS A 74 -10.46 -14.19 2.92
N PHE A 75 -9.86 -13.06 2.53
CA PHE A 75 -8.74 -12.44 3.25
C PHE A 75 -9.18 -11.24 4.08
N GLU A 76 -10.41 -10.73 3.92
CA GLU A 76 -10.88 -9.57 4.70
C GLU A 76 -10.91 -9.84 6.21
N GLU A 77 -11.10 -11.09 6.62
CA GLU A 77 -11.11 -11.50 8.04
C GLU A 77 -9.76 -11.37 8.74
N LEU A 78 -8.66 -11.31 7.98
CA LEU A 78 -7.30 -11.12 8.50
C LEU A 78 -7.02 -9.65 8.86
N TYR A 79 -7.97 -8.76 8.59
CA TYR A 79 -7.83 -7.33 8.81
C TYR A 79 -8.77 -6.85 9.91
N SER A 80 -8.24 -6.02 10.80
CA SER A 80 -9.02 -5.38 11.87
C SER A 80 -8.87 -3.86 11.83
N PRO A 81 -9.84 -3.08 12.33
CA PRO A 81 -9.70 -1.63 12.40
C PRO A 81 -8.40 -1.24 13.12
N LEU A 82 -7.62 -0.33 12.51
CA LEU A 82 -6.40 0.17 13.12
C LEU A 82 -6.75 0.86 14.46
N LYS A 83 -6.11 0.43 15.55
CA LYS A 83 -6.30 1.00 16.88
C LYS A 83 -5.41 2.23 17.06
N ASN A 84 -5.83 3.16 17.92
CA ASN A 84 -5.07 4.39 18.19
C ASN A 84 -3.63 4.11 18.64
N ASP A 85 -3.42 3.07 19.45
CA ASP A 85 -2.10 2.70 19.97
C ASP A 85 -1.12 2.25 18.86
N ASP A 86 -1.64 1.78 17.72
CA ASP A 86 -0.84 1.33 16.57
C ASP A 86 -0.60 2.46 15.54
N VAL A 87 -1.20 3.64 15.72
CA VAL A 87 -1.15 4.74 14.73
C VAL A 87 0.27 5.26 14.52
N ASP A 88 1.03 5.45 15.59
CA ASP A 88 2.38 5.99 15.48
C ASP A 88 3.35 4.99 14.83
N MET A 89 3.14 3.69 15.05
CA MET A 89 3.87 2.62 14.38
C MET A 89 3.67 2.71 12.87
N VAL A 90 2.42 2.72 12.39
CA VAL A 90 2.13 2.70 10.95
C VAL A 90 2.48 4.01 10.26
N ARG A 91 2.44 5.14 10.98
CA ARG A 91 2.93 6.45 10.50
C ARG A 91 4.43 6.46 10.27
N SER A 92 5.17 5.68 11.06
CA SER A 92 6.63 5.58 10.93
C SER A 92 7.07 4.74 9.72
N TRP A 93 6.18 3.90 9.19
CA TRP A 93 6.45 3.10 8.00
C TRP A 93 6.66 4.01 6.80
N SER A 94 7.76 3.77 6.10
CA SER A 94 8.07 4.47 4.87
C SER A 94 8.91 3.57 4.00
N PHE A 95 8.51 3.46 2.74
CA PHE A 95 9.30 2.77 1.73
C PHE A 95 10.76 3.24 1.71
N SER A 96 10.99 4.55 1.75
CA SER A 96 12.33 5.15 1.80
C SER A 96 13.17 4.82 3.05
N ARG A 97 12.53 4.34 4.13
CA ARG A 97 13.23 3.89 5.34
C ARG A 97 13.56 2.41 5.30
N ASN A 98 12.69 1.63 4.66
CA ASN A 98 12.82 0.18 4.57
C ASN A 98 13.70 -0.24 3.40
N GLN A 99 13.73 0.54 2.31
CA GLN A 99 14.45 0.21 1.09
C GLN A 99 15.12 1.45 0.50
N LEU A 100 16.37 1.27 0.07
CA LEU A 100 17.04 2.21 -0.83
C LEU A 100 16.61 1.86 -2.26
N LEU A 101 15.88 2.76 -2.93
CA LEU A 101 15.87 2.75 -4.39
C LEU A 101 17.22 3.28 -4.83
N GLN A 102 18.14 2.36 -5.11
CA GLN A 102 19.22 2.68 -6.04
C GLN A 102 18.62 2.54 -7.43
N ILE A 103 18.23 3.67 -8.04
CA ILE A 103 17.77 3.69 -9.42
C ILE A 103 18.99 3.46 -10.31
N CYS A 104 19.35 2.20 -10.47
CA CYS A 104 20.29 1.74 -11.46
C CYS A 104 19.47 0.93 -12.46
N GLU A 105 19.51 1.31 -13.73
CA GLU A 105 18.96 0.47 -14.80
C GLU A 105 20.01 -0.56 -15.20
N CYS A 106 19.59 -1.79 -15.46
CA CYS A 106 20.46 -2.78 -16.08
C CYS A 106 20.93 -2.24 -17.43
N SER A 107 22.24 -2.06 -17.60
CA SER A 107 22.83 -1.52 -18.83
C SER A 107 22.60 -2.38 -20.07
N PHE A 108 22.02 -3.58 -19.91
CA PHE A 108 21.70 -4.51 -20.99
C PHE A 108 20.21 -4.53 -21.37
N CYS A 109 19.31 -4.52 -20.39
CA CYS A 109 17.87 -4.66 -20.65
C CYS A 109 17.03 -3.45 -20.20
N GLY A 110 17.62 -2.43 -19.59
CA GLY A 110 16.91 -1.24 -19.09
C GLY A 110 16.04 -1.52 -17.85
N GLU A 111 15.99 -2.77 -17.38
CA GLU A 111 15.19 -3.13 -16.22
C GLU A 111 15.76 -2.54 -14.93
N PRO A 112 14.90 -2.11 -13.99
CA PRO A 112 15.30 -1.74 -12.64
C PRO A 112 16.19 -2.76 -11.95
N ILE A 113 17.31 -2.32 -11.38
CA ILE A 113 18.04 -3.12 -10.39
C ILE A 113 17.51 -2.75 -9.00
N ILE A 114 16.63 -3.57 -8.44
CA ILE A 114 16.13 -3.41 -7.07
C ILE A 114 17.03 -4.22 -6.13
N TYR A 115 17.91 -3.54 -5.38
CA TYR A 115 18.68 -4.17 -4.30
C TYR A 115 17.88 -4.17 -2.99
N ASP A 116 17.62 -5.35 -2.42
CA ASP A 116 17.08 -5.47 -1.06
C ASP A 116 18.26 -5.41 -0.06
N VAL A 117 18.61 -4.20 0.39
CA VAL A 117 19.66 -3.99 1.38
C VAL A 117 19.15 -4.35 2.78
N ASN A 118 19.02 -5.64 3.08
CA ASN A 118 19.04 -6.15 4.45
C ASN A 118 20.47 -6.10 5.03
N VAL A 119 21.15 -4.95 4.92
CA VAL A 119 22.49 -4.72 5.48
C VAL A 119 22.60 -3.30 6.04
N CYS A 120 21.81 -3.02 7.07
CA CYS A 120 22.17 -2.05 8.11
C CYS A 120 21.70 -2.60 9.46
N SER A 121 22.21 -3.78 9.80
CA SER A 121 22.35 -4.18 11.20
C SER A 121 23.43 -3.27 11.80
N MET A 122 23.05 -2.46 12.79
CA MET A 122 24.02 -1.85 13.70
C MET A 122 24.77 -2.93 14.47
#